data_AF-A0A2V8DB60-F1
#
_entry.id   AF-A0A2V8DB60-F1
#
_cell.length_a   1.000
_cell.length_b   1.000
_cell.length_c   1.000
_cell.angle_alpha   90.00
_cell.angle_beta   90.00
_cell.angle_gamma   90.00
#
_symmetry.space_group_name_H-M   'P 1'
#
loop_
_entity.id
_entity.type
_entity.pdbx_description
1 polymer ?
#
loop_
_entity_poly.entity_id
_entity_poly.type
_entity_poly.pdbx_seq_one_letter_code
_entity_poly.pdbx_strand_id
1 'polypeptide(L)'
;DYTRDAAGEQGRVIRPDAEPEKSGFYRSDHFNFAKQGIPALDPDAGVDYIGKPADYGRKVRDYYTAHTYHQPSDVVKPDWDLSGAREDLMVFLAVGYRVAQADKFPEWKPGNEFKARRDAMLKK
;
A
#
# COMPACT_ATOMS: atom_id res chain seq x y z
N ASP A 1 -3.69 -1.96 -14.35
CA ASP A 1 -3.82 -1.25 -13.05
C ASP A 1 -2.38 -1.12 -12.56
N TYR A 2 -1.79 0.07 -12.57
CA TYR A 2 -0.33 0.23 -12.53
C TYR A 2 0.34 -0.56 -11.39
N THR A 3 -0.26 -0.57 -10.20
CA THR A 3 0.26 -1.30 -9.04
C THR A 3 0.18 -2.80 -9.23
N ARG A 4 -0.94 -3.31 -9.75
CA ARG A 4 -1.10 -4.75 -10.05
C ARG A 4 -0.10 -5.21 -11.11
N ASP A 5 0.06 -4.42 -12.16
CA ASP A 5 0.93 -4.75 -13.28
C ASP A 5 2.40 -4.78 -12.80
N ALA A 6 2.83 -3.75 -12.05
CA ALA A 6 4.18 -3.67 -11.49
C ALA A 6 4.49 -4.77 -10.47
N ALA A 7 3.55 -5.10 -9.58
CA ALA A 7 3.71 -6.24 -8.67
C ALA A 7 3.77 -7.58 -9.42
N GLY A 8 2.96 -7.73 -10.47
CA GLY A 8 2.92 -8.94 -11.30
C GLY A 8 4.23 -9.21 -12.05
N GLU A 9 4.98 -8.18 -12.44
CA GLU A 9 6.32 -8.31 -13.04
C GLU A 9 7.34 -8.95 -12.08
N GLN A 10 7.12 -8.83 -10.77
CA GLN A 10 7.91 -9.50 -9.73
C GLN A 10 7.31 -10.86 -9.32
N GLY A 11 6.25 -11.34 -10.00
CA GLY A 11 5.51 -12.55 -9.61
C GLY A 11 4.68 -12.39 -8.33
N ARG A 12 4.39 -11.15 -7.91
CA ARG A 12 3.63 -10.83 -6.69
C ARG A 12 2.18 -10.51 -7.02
N VAL A 13 1.31 -10.66 -6.02
CA VAL A 13 -0.13 -10.40 -6.16
C VAL A 13 -0.58 -9.33 -5.18
N ILE A 14 -1.52 -8.49 -5.61
CA ILE A 14 -2.19 -7.52 -4.74
C ILE A 14 -3.43 -8.19 -4.13
N ARG A 15 -3.57 -8.08 -2.81
CA ARG A 15 -4.73 -8.56 -2.04
C ARG A 15 -5.47 -7.38 -1.41
N PRO A 16 -6.76 -7.54 -1.07
CA PRO A 16 -7.44 -6.62 -0.16
C PRO A 16 -6.70 -6.52 1.19
N ASP A 17 -6.94 -5.43 1.91
CA ASP A 17 -6.47 -5.26 3.28
C ASP A 17 -6.85 -6.50 4.12
N ALA A 18 -5.87 -7.06 4.83
CA ALA A 18 -6.07 -8.23 5.67
C ALA A 18 -6.80 -7.89 6.98
N GLU A 19 -6.84 -6.62 7.36
CA GLU A 19 -7.40 -6.13 8.63
C GLU A 19 -8.26 -4.86 8.41
N PRO A 20 -9.29 -4.92 7.54
CA PRO A 20 -10.09 -3.75 7.17
C PRO A 20 -10.79 -3.09 8.36
N GLU A 21 -11.07 -3.84 9.43
CA GLU A 21 -11.63 -3.33 10.69
C GLU A 21 -10.72 -2.30 11.39
N LYS A 22 -9.41 -2.31 11.10
CA LYS A 22 -8.46 -1.33 11.65
C LYS A 22 -8.45 0.00 10.91
N SER A 23 -9.17 0.09 9.78
CA SER A 23 -9.33 1.31 8.98
C SER A 23 -7.99 1.96 8.61
N GLY A 24 -6.99 1.15 8.24
CA GLY A 24 -5.61 1.60 8.02
C GLY A 24 -5.48 2.75 7.01
N PHE A 25 -6.22 2.66 5.90
CA PHE A 25 -6.26 3.69 4.85
C PHE A 25 -6.60 5.10 5.38
N TYR A 26 -7.35 5.22 6.48
CA TYR A 26 -7.76 6.51 7.02
C TYR A 26 -6.75 7.12 8.00
N ARG A 27 -5.59 6.47 8.20
CA ARG A 27 -4.67 6.75 9.32
C ARG A 27 -3.28 7.22 8.88
N SER A 28 -3.10 7.57 7.61
CA SER A 28 -1.82 8.03 7.04
C SER A 28 -2.03 9.26 6.13
N ASP A 29 -0.95 9.89 5.69
CA ASP A 29 -0.94 11.21 5.04
C ASP A 29 -1.70 11.25 3.72
N HIS A 30 -1.67 10.14 2.98
CA HIS A 30 -2.36 9.99 1.70
C HIS A 30 -3.88 10.24 1.83
N PHE A 31 -4.47 9.99 3.01
CA PHE A 31 -5.89 10.17 3.26
C PHE A 31 -6.33 11.63 3.05
N ASN A 32 -5.51 12.61 3.42
CA ASN A 32 -5.86 14.01 3.25
C ASN A 32 -5.98 14.40 1.76
N PHE A 33 -5.19 13.77 0.89
CA PHE A 33 -5.31 13.92 -0.56
C PHE A 33 -6.57 13.21 -1.08
N ALA A 34 -6.82 11.98 -0.62
CA ALA A 34 -8.01 11.21 -0.97
C ALA A 34 -9.31 11.93 -0.57
N LYS A 35 -9.36 12.51 0.64
CA LYS A 35 -10.47 13.34 1.13
C LYS A 35 -10.74 14.54 0.23
N GLN A 36 -9.73 15.05 -0.47
CA GLN A 36 -9.86 16.11 -1.47
C GLN A 36 -10.18 15.61 -2.88
N GLY A 37 -10.29 14.30 -3.08
CA GLY A 37 -10.61 13.69 -4.38
C GLY A 37 -9.38 13.29 -5.20
N ILE A 38 -8.16 13.54 -4.71
CA ILE A 38 -6.93 13.16 -5.42
C ILE A 38 -6.73 11.64 -5.25
N PRO A 39 -6.66 10.86 -6.35
CA PRO A 39 -6.36 9.42 -6.27
C PRO A 39 -5.09 9.15 -5.47
N ALA A 40 -5.19 8.26 -4.51
CA ALA A 40 -4.12 7.93 -3.59
C ALA A 40 -3.85 6.41 -3.58
N LEU A 41 -2.60 6.05 -3.37
CA LEU A 41 -2.12 4.67 -3.24
C LEU A 41 -1.37 4.55 -1.92
N ASP A 42 -1.80 3.62 -1.07
CA ASP A 42 -1.17 3.31 0.22
C ASP A 42 -1.13 1.78 0.39
N PRO A 43 -0.09 1.12 -0.12
CA PRO A 43 0.05 -0.32 -0.05
C PRO A 43 0.77 -0.74 1.25
N ASP A 44 0.31 -1.84 1.84
CA ASP A 44 0.98 -2.54 2.94
C ASP A 44 1.78 -3.74 2.37
N ALA A 45 2.80 -4.20 3.10
CA ALA A 45 3.56 -5.41 2.79
C ALA A 45 2.69 -6.68 2.75
N GLY A 46 1.52 -6.66 3.41
CA GLY A 46 0.58 -7.78 3.46
C GLY A 46 1.02 -8.88 4.43
N VAL A 47 0.39 -10.06 4.34
CA VAL A 47 0.61 -11.18 5.27
C VAL A 47 1.10 -12.47 4.59
N ASP A 48 1.13 -12.50 3.26
CA ASP A 48 1.62 -13.64 2.47
C ASP A 48 3.10 -13.43 2.12
N TYR A 49 4.00 -14.11 2.83
CA TYR A 49 5.44 -13.96 2.65
C TYR A 49 6.01 -15.10 1.80
N ILE A 50 6.74 -14.75 0.75
CA ILE A 50 7.37 -15.72 -0.16
C ILE A 50 8.35 -16.61 0.61
N GLY A 51 8.21 -17.93 0.45
CA GLY A 51 9.07 -18.91 1.10
C GLY A 51 8.86 -19.05 2.62
N LYS A 52 7.80 -18.46 3.18
CA LYS A 52 7.43 -18.60 4.59
C LYS A 52 6.12 -19.39 4.75
N PRO A 53 5.89 -20.02 5.91
CA PRO A 53 4.60 -20.62 6.24
C PRO A 53 3.45 -19.60 6.18
N ALA A 54 2.24 -20.07 5.89
CA ALA A 54 1.06 -19.21 5.68
C ALA A 54 0.68 -18.33 6.88
N ASP A 55 1.06 -18.72 8.10
CA ASP A 55 0.78 -17.96 9.33
C ASP A 55 1.91 -17.01 9.74
N TYR A 56 3.05 -17.04 9.03
CA TYR A 56 4.24 -16.28 9.38
C TYR A 56 3.98 -14.76 9.38
N GLY A 57 3.39 -14.22 8.31
CA GLY A 57 3.16 -12.78 8.19
C GLY A 57 2.24 -12.23 9.28
N ARG A 58 1.17 -12.97 9.63
CA ARG A 58 0.29 -12.60 10.76
C ARG A 58 1.04 -12.60 12.09
N LYS A 59 1.82 -13.64 12.38
CA LYS A 59 2.63 -13.71 13.62
C LYS A 59 3.61 -12.54 13.74
N VAL A 60 4.31 -12.20 12.66
CA VAL A 60 5.25 -11.07 12.65
C VAL A 60 4.52 -9.74 12.87
N ARG A 61 3.42 -9.53 12.14
CA ARG A 61 2.60 -8.32 12.24
C ARG A 61 1.97 -8.13 13.62
N ASP A 62 1.41 -9.18 14.20
CA ASP A 62 0.80 -9.16 15.53
C ASP A 62 1.84 -8.87 16.61
N TYR A 63 3.00 -9.53 16.52
CA TYR A 63 4.10 -9.29 17.46
C TYR A 63 4.61 -7.85 17.37
N TYR A 64 4.85 -7.35 16.15
CA TYR A 64 5.33 -5.99 15.92
C TYR A 64 4.33 -4.96 16.46
N THR A 65 3.04 -5.12 16.14
CA THR A 65 1.97 -4.22 16.60
C THR A 65 1.85 -4.19 18.12
N ALA A 66 1.97 -5.34 18.78
CA ALA A 66 1.78 -5.45 20.23
C ALA A 66 3.00 -5.01 21.05
N HIS A 67 4.22 -5.17 20.53
CA HIS A 67 5.45 -5.03 21.35
C HIS A 67 6.48 -4.04 20.80
N THR A 68 6.35 -3.61 19.53
CA THR A 68 7.38 -2.79 18.86
C THR A 68 6.83 -1.47 18.35
N TYR A 69 5.66 -1.46 17.72
CA TYR A 69 5.07 -0.25 17.16
C TYR A 69 4.91 0.86 18.21
N HIS A 70 5.42 2.06 17.90
CA HIS A 70 5.45 3.22 18.81
C HIS A 70 6.17 2.97 20.15
N GLN A 71 7.10 2.02 20.21
CA GLN A 71 7.94 1.75 21.36
C GLN A 71 9.40 2.12 21.09
N PRO A 72 10.25 2.33 22.11
CA PRO A 72 11.69 2.52 21.93
C PRO A 72 12.40 1.35 21.22
N SER A 73 11.76 0.17 21.20
CA SER A 73 12.24 -1.01 20.48
C SER A 73 12.10 -0.89 18.95
N ASP A 74 11.34 0.09 18.44
CA ASP A 74 11.12 0.39 17.02
C ASP A 74 12.36 1.02 16.37
N VAL A 75 13.37 0.19 16.20
CA VAL A 75 14.65 0.54 15.59
C VAL A 75 15.04 -0.54 14.60
N VAL A 76 15.79 -0.15 13.57
CA VAL A 76 16.38 -1.10 12.60
C VAL A 76 17.21 -2.13 13.35
N LYS A 77 16.92 -3.42 13.13
CA LYS A 77 17.65 -4.53 13.77
C LYS A 77 18.63 -5.17 12.77
N PRO A 78 19.77 -5.71 13.25
CA PRO A 78 20.76 -6.33 12.37
C PRO A 78 20.27 -7.62 11.71
N ASP A 79 19.21 -8.24 12.22
CA ASP A 79 18.60 -9.47 11.70
C ASP A 79 17.41 -9.20 10.75
N TRP A 80 17.11 -7.94 10.43
CA TRP A 80 16.07 -7.61 9.45
C TRP A 80 16.48 -8.03 8.04
N ASP A 81 15.63 -8.82 7.39
CA ASP A 81 15.70 -9.08 5.96
C ASP A 81 14.94 -7.99 5.20
N LEU A 82 15.69 -7.09 4.56
CA LEU A 82 15.16 -5.97 3.79
C LEU A 82 14.91 -6.31 2.31
N SER A 83 15.05 -7.58 1.90
CA SER A 83 14.84 -7.95 0.50
C SER A 83 13.42 -7.61 0.02
N GLY A 84 12.41 -7.82 0.87
CA GLY A 84 11.02 -7.46 0.57
C GLY A 84 10.83 -5.96 0.38
N ALA A 85 11.42 -5.14 1.25
CA ALA A 85 11.37 -3.68 1.15
C ALA A 85 12.00 -3.17 -0.16
N ARG A 86 13.08 -3.82 -0.63
CA ARG A 86 13.66 -3.52 -1.96
C ARG A 86 12.65 -3.82 -3.08
N GLU A 87 11.98 -4.96 -3.04
CA GLU A 87 10.95 -5.31 -4.03
C GLU A 87 9.78 -4.31 -4.02
N ASP A 88 9.33 -3.87 -2.84
CA ASP A 88 8.29 -2.85 -2.67
C ASP A 88 8.71 -1.51 -3.29
N LEU A 89 9.93 -1.05 -3.04
CA LEU A 89 10.46 0.18 -3.62
C LEU A 89 10.51 0.13 -5.15
N MET A 90 10.83 -1.02 -5.73
CA MET A 90 10.79 -1.20 -7.19
C MET A 90 9.36 -1.12 -7.75
N VAL A 91 8.37 -1.66 -7.05
CA VAL A 91 6.95 -1.49 -7.41
C VAL A 91 6.55 -0.02 -7.33
N PHE A 92 6.93 0.69 -6.25
CA PHE A 92 6.57 2.10 -6.07
C PHE A 92 7.20 2.99 -7.14
N LEU A 93 8.45 2.74 -7.49
CA LEU A 93 9.13 3.41 -8.59
C LEU A 93 8.42 3.17 -9.91
N ALA A 94 8.08 1.92 -10.23
CA ALA A 94 7.39 1.57 -11.47
C ALA A 94 6.01 2.25 -11.56
N VAL A 95 5.24 2.26 -10.46
CA VAL A 95 3.95 2.95 -10.40
C VAL A 95 4.12 4.45 -10.60
N GLY A 96 5.01 5.09 -9.84
CA GLY A 96 5.26 6.53 -9.94
C GLY A 96 5.70 6.94 -11.35
N TYR A 97 6.61 6.17 -11.95
CA TYR A 97 7.05 6.38 -13.33
C TYR A 97 5.91 6.24 -14.33
N ARG A 98 5.10 5.18 -14.24
CA ARG A 98 3.94 4.97 -15.12
C ARG A 98 2.91 6.08 -15.01
N VAL A 99 2.62 6.54 -13.79
CA VAL A 99 1.72 7.68 -13.55
C VAL A 99 2.29 8.96 -14.17
N ALA A 100 3.60 9.20 -14.03
CA ALA A 100 4.24 10.38 -14.59
C ALA A 100 4.29 10.38 -16.14
N GLN A 101 4.30 9.21 -16.77
CA GLN A 101 4.32 9.03 -18.23
C GLN A 101 2.92 8.83 -18.84
N ALA A 102 1.86 8.79 -18.03
CA ALA A 102 0.52 8.48 -18.52
C ALA A 102 -0.13 9.69 -19.21
N ASP A 103 -0.82 9.44 -20.33
CA ASP A 103 -1.64 10.47 -21.02
C ASP A 103 -2.82 10.95 -20.18
N LYS A 104 -3.22 10.17 -19.17
CA LYS A 104 -4.35 10.44 -18.27
C LYS A 104 -3.93 10.25 -16.83
N PHE A 105 -4.43 11.14 -15.97
CA PHE A 105 -4.28 10.96 -14.53
C PHE A 105 -4.99 9.68 -14.05
N PRO A 106 -4.52 9.07 -12.95
CA PRO A 106 -5.26 8.00 -12.28
C PRO A 106 -6.69 8.42 -11.94
N GLU A 107 -7.57 7.43 -11.81
CA GLU A 107 -8.96 7.63 -11.45
C GLU A 107 -9.33 6.72 -10.28
N TRP A 108 -10.30 7.15 -9.48
CA TRP A 108 -10.91 6.29 -8.46
C TRP A 108 -11.72 5.17 -9.11
N LYS A 109 -11.63 3.96 -8.55
CA LYS A 109 -12.45 2.82 -8.97
C LYS A 109 -13.94 3.11 -8.74
N PRO A 110 -14.85 2.56 -9.56
CA PRO A 110 -16.28 2.66 -9.32
C PRO A 110 -16.67 2.22 -7.91
N GLY A 111 -17.59 2.94 -7.27
CA GLY A 111 -18.04 2.66 -5.90
C GLY A 111 -17.10 3.14 -4.79
N ASN A 112 -15.91 3.66 -5.11
CA ASN A 112 -15.05 4.27 -4.11
C ASN A 112 -15.63 5.62 -3.64
N GLU A 113 -15.64 5.85 -2.33
CA GLU A 113 -16.26 7.03 -1.70
C GLU A 113 -15.66 8.38 -2.13
N PHE A 114 -14.38 8.41 -2.52
CA PHE A 114 -13.70 9.65 -2.94
C PHE A 114 -13.97 10.01 -4.40
N LYS A 115 -14.54 9.08 -5.19
CA LYS A 115 -14.82 9.29 -6.61
C LYS A 115 -15.74 10.47 -6.87
N ALA A 116 -16.80 10.62 -6.09
CA ALA A 116 -17.78 11.70 -6.27
C ALA A 116 -17.12 13.09 -6.18
N ARG A 117 -16.18 13.26 -5.24
CA ARG A 117 -15.43 14.51 -5.09
C ARG A 117 -14.48 14.75 -6.27
N ARG A 118 -13.75 13.72 -6.71
CA ARG A 118 -12.90 13.82 -7.90
C ARG A 118 -13.69 14.23 -9.14
N ASP A 119 -14.84 13.60 -9.35
CA ASP A 119 -15.70 13.90 -10.49
C ASP A 119 -16.22 15.35 -10.43
N ALA A 120 -16.52 15.87 -9.24
CA ALA A 120 -16.89 17.27 -9.05
C ALA A 120 -15.72 18.23 -9.35
N MET A 121 -14.48 17.90 -8.98
CA MET A 121 -13.29 18.72 -9.29
C MET A 121 -13.01 18.83 -10.79
N LEU A 122 -13.36 17.80 -11.57
CA LEU A 122 -13.08 17.74 -13.01
C LEU A 122 -14.18 18.39 -13.86
N LYS A 123 -15.35 18.68 -13.28
CA LYS A 123 -16.39 19.46 -13.95
C LYS A 123 -15.96 20.93 -13.97
N LYS A 124 -15.83 21.48 -15.18
CA LYS A 124 -15.60 22.92 -15.39
C LYS A 124 -16.85 23.72 -15.07
#